data_AF-A0A533SLQ0-F1
#
_entry.id   AF-A0A533SLQ0-F1
#
_cell.length_a   1.000
_cell.length_b   1.000
_cell.length_c   1.000
_cell.angle_alpha   90.00
_cell.angle_beta   90.00
_cell.angle_gamma   90.00
#
_symmetry.space_group_name_H-M   'P 1'
#
loop_
_entity.id
_entity.type
_entity.pdbx_description
1 polymer ?
#
loop_
_entity_poly.entity_id
_entity_poly.type
_entity_poly.pdbx_seq_one_letter_code
_entity_poly.pdbx_strand_id
1 'polypeptide(L)'
;MPGTAPGNNVGGILPAGLAWHLTRPVRALRRATRQLADGDLSVRVPVNDRGSGSEVADLSREFNRMADQIEHLITSRRQLNRDISHELRSPLARLHVALGLARRDASSTASAALDRIEREADRLNDMIGELLTLNRLESNEDLVTEELDLAKLLEDVVHDADFEAASCERTVT
;
A
#
# COMPACT_ATOMS: atom_id res chain seq x y z
N MET A 1 65.71 -38.03 26.50
CA MET A 1 65.27 -36.77 27.16
C MET A 1 64.69 -35.88 26.06
N PRO A 2 63.54 -35.23 26.33
CA PRO A 2 62.29 -35.24 25.55
C PRO A 2 62.35 -34.37 24.27
N GLY A 3 61.58 -34.57 23.20
CA GLY A 3 60.22 -35.10 23.07
C GLY A 3 59.27 -33.96 22.68
N THR A 4 59.38 -33.42 21.47
CA THR A 4 58.48 -32.37 20.96
C THR A 4 57.27 -33.01 20.27
N ALA A 5 56.13 -33.02 20.96
CA ALA A 5 54.84 -33.37 20.38
C ALA A 5 54.35 -32.21 19.49
N PRO A 6 53.79 -32.46 18.29
CA PRO A 6 53.08 -31.45 17.54
C PRO A 6 51.76 -31.12 18.27
N GLY A 7 51.71 -29.95 18.90
CA GLY A 7 50.50 -29.39 19.50
C GLY A 7 49.46 -29.16 18.42
N ASN A 8 48.41 -29.98 18.43
CA ASN A 8 47.26 -29.85 17.54
C ASN A 8 46.58 -28.49 17.82
N ASN A 9 46.58 -27.58 16.83
CA ASN A 9 45.94 -26.26 16.87
C ASN A 9 44.41 -26.37 16.81
N VAL A 10 43.79 -27.10 17.74
CA VAL A 10 42.32 -27.27 17.78
C VAL A 10 41.64 -26.08 18.48
N GLY A 11 42.39 -25.32 19.29
CA GLY A 11 41.86 -24.23 20.11
C GLY A 11 41.28 -23.04 19.34
N GLY A 12 41.72 -22.78 18.10
CA GLY A 12 41.23 -21.66 17.28
C GLY A 12 40.01 -21.98 16.41
N ILE A 13 39.79 -23.26 16.07
CA ILE A 13 38.76 -23.66 15.09
C ILE A 13 37.36 -23.66 15.72
N LEU A 14 37.26 -24.07 16.99
CA LEU A 14 36.00 -24.08 17.74
C LEU A 14 35.37 -22.68 17.93
N PRO A 15 36.10 -21.66 18.44
CA PRO A 15 35.53 -20.32 18.61
C PRO A 15 35.21 -19.65 17.26
N ALA A 16 35.99 -19.89 16.21
CA ALA A 16 35.70 -19.38 14.87
C ALA A 16 34.42 -20.01 14.27
N GLY A 17 34.23 -21.32 14.45
CA GLY A 17 33.03 -22.03 14.01
C GLY A 17 31.76 -21.56 14.73
N LEU A 18 31.81 -21.38 16.05
CA LEU A 18 30.70 -20.87 16.85
C LEU A 18 30.35 -19.42 16.50
N ALA A 19 31.36 -18.56 16.36
CA ALA A 19 31.17 -17.17 15.92
C ALA A 19 30.50 -17.11 14.54
N TRP A 20 30.89 -17.97 13.61
CA TRP A 20 30.25 -18.03 12.29
C TRP A 20 28.81 -18.54 12.35
N HIS A 21 28.53 -19.54 13.19
CA HIS A 21 27.20 -20.11 13.39
C HIS A 21 26.20 -19.11 13.97
N LEU A 22 26.64 -18.20 14.85
CA LEU A 22 25.79 -17.17 15.46
C LEU A 22 25.72 -15.89 14.62
N THR A 23 26.84 -15.47 14.02
CA THR A 23 26.92 -14.19 13.31
C THR A 23 26.13 -14.20 12.00
N ARG A 24 26.11 -15.33 11.28
CA ARG A 24 25.36 -15.47 10.02
C ARG A 24 23.85 -15.22 10.16
N PRO A 25 23.12 -15.92 11.05
CA PRO A 25 21.68 -15.73 11.19
C PRO A 25 21.32 -14.35 11.77
N VAL A 26 22.12 -13.80 12.69
CA VAL A 26 21.91 -12.41 13.18
C VAL A 26 22.04 -11.38 12.05
N ARG A 27 23.01 -11.55 11.14
CA ARG A 27 23.14 -10.68 9.95
C ARG A 27 22.00 -10.87 8.96
N ALA A 28 21.39 -12.06 8.89
CA ALA A 28 20.21 -12.30 8.06
C ALA A 28 18.99 -11.58 8.64
N LEU A 29 18.76 -11.72 9.94
CA LEU A 29 17.70 -11.03 10.67
C LEU A 29 17.82 -9.50 10.51
N ARG A 30 19.01 -8.93 10.74
CA ARG A 30 19.26 -7.48 10.54
C ARG A 30 18.91 -7.01 9.13
N ARG A 31 19.20 -7.81 8.11
CA ARG A 31 18.87 -7.48 6.72
C ARG A 31 17.37 -7.55 6.47
N ALA A 32 16.73 -8.61 6.94
CA ALA A 32 15.28 -8.77 6.81
C ALA A 32 14.51 -7.67 7.55
N THR A 33 14.94 -7.27 8.75
CA THR A 33 14.34 -6.15 9.48
C THR A 33 14.45 -4.84 8.71
N ARG A 34 15.58 -4.58 8.03
CA ARG A 34 15.72 -3.39 7.18
C ARG A 34 14.81 -3.45 5.97
N GLN A 35 14.78 -4.58 5.26
CA GLN A 35 13.88 -4.77 4.11
C GLN A 35 12.42 -4.57 4.49
N LEU A 36 12.00 -5.12 5.64
CA LEU A 36 10.65 -4.93 6.17
C LEU A 36 10.37 -3.46 6.53
N ALA A 37 11.35 -2.77 7.13
CA ALA A 37 11.25 -1.34 7.44
C ALA A 37 11.21 -0.45 6.17
N ASP A 38 11.86 -0.88 5.10
CA ASP A 38 11.87 -0.22 3.79
C ASP A 38 10.60 -0.54 2.97
N GLY A 39 9.70 -1.38 3.47
CA GLY A 39 8.38 -1.66 2.89
C GLY A 39 8.23 -3.01 2.19
N ASP A 40 9.26 -3.87 2.17
CA ASP A 40 9.14 -5.24 1.66
C ASP A 40 8.47 -6.13 2.71
N LEU A 41 7.14 -6.25 2.60
CA LEU A 41 6.32 -7.07 3.51
C LEU A 41 6.46 -8.57 3.26
N SER A 42 7.06 -8.97 2.14
CA SER A 42 7.21 -10.38 1.75
C SER A 42 8.46 -11.03 2.35
N VAL A 43 9.36 -10.22 2.91
CA VAL A 43 10.65 -10.70 3.44
C VAL A 43 10.47 -11.68 4.60
N ARG A 44 11.17 -12.81 4.55
CA ARG A 44 11.22 -13.80 5.64
C ARG A 44 12.66 -14.25 5.89
N VAL A 45 12.96 -14.61 7.13
CA VAL A 45 14.26 -15.14 7.53
C VAL A 45 14.24 -16.66 7.46
N PRO A 46 15.22 -17.30 6.79
CA PRO A 46 15.34 -18.75 6.78
C PRO A 46 15.53 -19.31 8.19
N VAL A 47 14.70 -20.26 8.58
CA VAL A 47 14.82 -20.98 9.85
C VAL A 47 15.56 -22.29 9.59
N ASN A 48 16.76 -22.44 10.14
CA ASN A 48 17.55 -23.67 10.03
C ASN A 48 17.26 -24.58 11.23
N ASP A 49 16.40 -25.58 11.06
CA ASP A 49 16.07 -26.55 12.13
C ASP A 49 17.15 -27.63 12.36
N ARG A 50 18.27 -27.57 11.63
CA ARG A 50 19.37 -28.55 11.74
C ARG A 50 20.15 -28.49 13.06
N GLY A 51 19.80 -27.57 13.96
CA GLY A 51 20.24 -27.54 15.35
C GLY A 51 19.04 -27.26 16.23
N SER A 52 18.43 -28.32 16.77
CA SER A 52 17.29 -28.23 17.68
C SER A 52 17.63 -27.31 18.86
N GLY A 53 16.94 -26.18 18.99
CA GLY A 53 16.98 -25.33 20.21
C GLY A 53 17.96 -24.16 20.24
N SER A 54 18.30 -23.53 19.11
CA SER A 54 18.99 -22.22 19.13
C SER A 54 17.99 -21.09 19.39
N GLU A 55 18.27 -20.22 20.37
CA GLU A 55 17.49 -19.00 20.64
C GLU A 55 17.37 -18.08 19.40
N VAL A 56 18.33 -18.17 18.49
CA VAL A 56 18.33 -17.42 17.22
C VAL A 56 17.30 -17.99 16.24
N ALA A 57 17.07 -19.30 16.24
CA ALA A 57 16.02 -19.92 15.43
C ALA A 57 14.62 -19.52 15.95
N ASP A 58 14.43 -19.49 17.27
CA ASP A 58 13.20 -18.97 17.88
C ASP A 58 12.96 -17.51 17.53
N LEU A 59 13.98 -16.65 17.65
CA LEU A 59 13.87 -15.26 17.25
C LEU A 59 13.54 -15.08 15.76
N SER A 60 14.07 -15.95 14.90
CA SER A 60 13.75 -15.93 13.46
C SER A 60 12.30 -16.32 13.20
N ARG A 61 11.75 -17.28 13.95
CA ARG A 61 10.33 -17.66 13.90
C ARG A 61 9.44 -16.51 14.37
N GLU A 62 9.77 -15.89 15.50
CA GLU A 62 9.02 -14.73 16.03
C GLU A 62 9.07 -13.54 15.08
N PHE A 63 10.22 -13.28 14.44
CA PHE A 63 10.31 -12.26 13.39
C PHE A 63 9.40 -12.56 12.20
N ASN A 64 9.42 -13.79 11.69
CA ASN A 64 8.56 -14.18 10.56
C ASN A 64 7.08 -14.03 10.92
N ARG A 65 6.68 -14.44 12.13
CA ARG A 65 5.31 -14.26 12.63
C ARG A 65 4.91 -12.78 12.72
N MET A 66 5.81 -11.93 13.19
CA MET A 66 5.59 -10.47 13.22
C MET A 66 5.45 -9.92 11.79
N ALA A 67 6.29 -10.34 10.85
CA ALA A 67 6.22 -9.93 9.46
C ALA A 67 4.89 -10.37 8.80
N ASP A 68 4.46 -11.62 9.03
CA ASP A 68 3.16 -12.13 8.57
C ASP A 68 2.01 -11.26 9.11
N GLN A 69 2.03 -10.93 10.41
CA GLN A 69 0.99 -10.12 11.02
C GLN A 69 0.93 -8.70 10.44
N ILE A 70 2.10 -8.08 10.20
CA ILE A 70 2.18 -6.75 9.59
C ILE A 70 1.65 -6.79 8.15
N GLU A 71 2.05 -7.79 7.37
CA GLU A 71 1.57 -7.98 6.00
C GLU A 71 0.06 -8.14 5.94
N HIS A 72 -0.52 -8.97 6.83
CA HIS A 72 -1.96 -9.16 6.92
C HIS A 72 -2.70 -7.86 7.32
N LEU A 73 -2.17 -7.11 8.29
CA LEU A 73 -2.77 -5.85 8.74
C LEU A 73 -2.77 -4.80 7.62
N ILE A 74 -1.65 -4.66 6.91
CA ILE A 74 -1.56 -3.72 5.79
C ILE A 74 -2.49 -4.14 4.65
N THR A 75 -2.49 -5.41 4.28
CA THR A 75 -3.37 -5.93 3.21
C THR A 75 -4.85 -5.76 3.57
N SER A 76 -5.23 -6.03 4.82
CA SER A 76 -6.62 -5.84 5.28
C SER A 76 -7.03 -4.36 5.29
N ARG A 77 -6.14 -3.47 5.74
CA ARG A 77 -6.38 -2.01 5.70
C ARG A 77 -6.59 -1.54 4.26
N ARG A 78 -5.79 -2.03 3.31
CA ARG A 78 -5.93 -1.71 1.89
C ARG A 78 -7.27 -2.17 1.33
N GLN A 79 -7.68 -3.41 1.63
CA GLN A 79 -8.98 -3.93 1.18
C GLN A 79 -10.14 -3.10 1.73
N LEU A 80 -10.10 -2.75 3.02
CA LEU A 80 -11.13 -1.91 3.66
C LEU A 80 -11.24 -0.53 3.00
N ASN A 81 -10.11 0.12 2.69
CA ASN A 81 -10.12 1.43 2.01
C ASN A 81 -10.79 1.34 0.62
N ARG A 82 -10.54 0.27 -0.14
CA ARG A 82 -11.24 0.02 -1.41
C ARG A 82 -12.73 -0.18 -1.21
N ASP A 83 -13.13 -1.00 -0.24
CA ASP A 83 -14.54 -1.30 0.01
C ASP A 83 -15.31 -0.04 0.45
N ILE A 84 -14.73 0.78 1.33
CA ILE A 84 -15.30 2.07 1.75
C ILE A 84 -15.53 3.00 0.54
N SER A 85 -14.61 3.00 -0.43
CA SER A 85 -14.76 3.79 -1.66
C SER A 85 -16.05 3.46 -2.41
N HIS A 86 -16.30 2.16 -2.59
CA HIS A 86 -17.44 1.66 -3.33
C HIS A 86 -18.74 1.84 -2.53
N GLU A 87 -18.69 1.63 -1.22
CA GLU A 87 -19.85 1.81 -0.34
C GLU A 87 -20.27 3.27 -0.17
N LEU A 88 -19.35 4.25 -0.30
CA LEU A 88 -19.69 5.67 -0.21
C LEU A 88 -20.23 6.28 -1.51
N ARG A 89 -19.79 5.80 -2.68
CA ARG A 89 -20.34 6.29 -3.98
C ARG A 89 -21.83 5.98 -4.15
N SER A 90 -22.25 4.80 -3.69
CA SER A 90 -23.64 4.34 -3.82
C SER A 90 -24.68 5.22 -3.10
N PRO A 91 -24.53 5.57 -1.80
CA PRO A 91 -25.44 6.47 -1.10
C PRO A 91 -25.37 7.90 -1.64
N LEU A 92 -24.20 8.38 -2.09
CA LEU A 92 -24.09 9.70 -2.74
C LEU A 92 -24.90 9.76 -4.04
N ALA A 93 -24.76 8.75 -4.91
CA ALA A 93 -25.56 8.66 -6.12
C ALA A 93 -27.07 8.66 -5.83
N ARG A 94 -27.50 7.90 -4.80
CA ARG A 94 -28.91 7.91 -4.35
C ARG A 94 -29.35 9.27 -3.80
N LEU A 95 -28.48 9.97 -3.09
CA LEU A 95 -28.76 11.31 -2.57
C LEU A 95 -28.96 12.32 -3.70
N HIS A 96 -28.11 12.30 -4.74
CA HIS A 96 -28.28 13.13 -5.93
C HIS A 96 -29.60 12.85 -6.66
N VAL A 97 -29.97 11.56 -6.81
CA VAL A 97 -31.27 11.20 -7.40
C VAL A 97 -32.43 11.75 -6.55
N ALA A 98 -32.37 11.59 -5.23
CA ALA A 98 -33.40 12.11 -4.32
C ALA A 98 -33.51 13.65 -4.38
N LEU A 99 -32.37 14.37 -4.47
CA LEU A 99 -32.34 15.82 -4.65
C LEU A 99 -32.94 16.24 -5.98
N GLY A 100 -32.56 15.58 -7.08
CA GLY A 100 -33.12 15.84 -8.41
C GLY A 100 -34.63 15.61 -8.49
N LEU A 101 -35.14 14.59 -7.79
CA LEU A 101 -36.58 14.34 -7.66
C LEU A 101 -37.26 15.40 -6.79
N ALA A 102 -36.71 15.73 -5.62
CA ALA A 102 -37.25 16.76 -4.74
C ALA A 102 -37.31 18.13 -5.43
N ARG A 103 -36.34 18.44 -6.31
CA ARG A 103 -36.30 19.69 -7.08
C ARG A 103 -37.43 19.81 -8.10
N ARG A 104 -37.94 18.70 -8.63
CA ARG A 104 -39.10 18.70 -9.55
C ARG A 104 -40.39 19.10 -8.86
N ASP A 105 -40.55 18.75 -7.58
CA ASP A 105 -41.78 18.98 -6.80
C ASP A 105 -41.65 20.19 -5.84
N ALA A 106 -40.52 20.88 -5.85
CA ALA A 106 -40.20 21.97 -4.91
C ALA A 106 -40.83 23.31 -5.31
N SER A 107 -41.33 24.04 -4.31
CA SER A 107 -41.65 25.47 -4.46
C SER A 107 -40.38 26.31 -4.63
N SER A 108 -40.51 27.52 -5.18
CA SER A 108 -39.37 28.43 -5.41
C SER A 108 -38.53 28.68 -4.14
N THR A 109 -39.16 28.68 -2.96
CA THR A 109 -38.50 28.85 -1.66
C THR A 109 -37.69 27.62 -1.24
N ALA A 110 -38.11 26.41 -1.60
CA ALA A 110 -37.39 25.17 -1.30
C ALA A 110 -36.23 24.90 -2.27
N SER A 111 -36.30 25.45 -3.49
CA SER A 111 -35.26 25.28 -4.53
C SER A 111 -33.88 25.76 -4.07
N ALA A 112 -33.79 26.92 -3.41
CA ALA A 112 -32.51 27.45 -2.92
C ALA A 112 -31.87 26.58 -1.82
N ALA A 113 -32.69 25.89 -1.01
CA ALA A 113 -32.19 24.94 -0.02
C ALA A 113 -31.69 23.65 -0.67
N LEU A 114 -32.39 23.15 -1.70
CA LEU A 114 -31.97 21.97 -2.46
C LEU A 114 -30.67 22.22 -3.22
N ASP A 115 -30.52 23.37 -3.88
CA ASP A 115 -29.27 23.76 -4.55
C ASP A 115 -28.07 23.84 -3.57
N ARG A 116 -28.33 24.16 -2.30
CA ARG A 116 -27.30 24.17 -1.26
C ARG A 116 -26.91 22.77 -0.82
N ILE A 117 -27.88 21.85 -0.70
CA ILE A 117 -27.63 20.46 -0.33
C ILE A 117 -26.91 19.73 -1.47
N GLU A 118 -27.28 19.99 -2.71
CA GLU A 118 -26.62 19.44 -3.90
C GLU A 118 -25.14 19.81 -3.96
N ARG A 119 -24.81 21.11 -3.81
CA ARG A 119 -23.41 21.57 -3.75
C ARG A 119 -22.61 20.92 -2.62
N GLU A 120 -23.24 20.66 -1.48
CA GLU A 120 -22.54 20.02 -0.36
C GLU A 120 -22.39 18.51 -0.56
N ALA A 121 -23.30 17.86 -1.28
CA ALA A 121 -23.15 16.49 -1.73
C ALA A 121 -21.99 16.36 -2.73
N ASP A 122 -21.89 17.29 -3.69
CA ASP A 122 -20.78 17.35 -4.66
C ASP A 122 -19.44 17.50 -3.93
N ARG A 123 -19.33 18.45 -2.99
CA ARG A 123 -18.10 18.63 -2.20
C ARG A 123 -17.72 17.40 -1.38
N LEU A 124 -18.70 16.70 -0.81
CA LEU A 124 -18.44 15.45 -0.09
C LEU A 124 -17.92 14.38 -1.04
N ASN A 125 -18.48 14.28 -2.25
CA ASN A 125 -18.03 13.35 -3.27
C ASN A 125 -16.58 13.65 -3.70
N ASP A 126 -16.25 14.91 -3.93
CA ASP A 126 -14.89 15.35 -4.29
C ASP A 126 -13.89 15.04 -3.17
N MET A 127 -14.23 15.40 -1.92
CA MET A 127 -13.37 15.13 -0.76
C MET A 127 -13.17 13.62 -0.53
N ILE A 128 -14.20 12.80 -0.75
CA ILE A 128 -14.06 11.34 -0.72
C ILE A 128 -13.14 10.89 -1.86
N GLY A 129 -13.30 11.40 -3.08
CA GLY A 129 -12.42 11.10 -4.20
C GLY A 129 -10.94 11.41 -3.92
N GLU A 130 -10.66 12.58 -3.35
CA GLU A 130 -9.30 13.01 -2.95
C GLU A 130 -8.71 12.10 -1.86
N LEU A 131 -9.48 11.80 -0.81
CA LEU A 131 -9.03 10.93 0.29
C LEU A 131 -8.70 9.51 -0.19
N LEU A 132 -9.51 8.97 -1.10
CA LEU A 132 -9.28 7.65 -1.66
C LEU A 132 -8.07 7.63 -2.60
N THR A 133 -7.88 8.70 -3.38
CA THR A 133 -6.70 8.88 -4.23
C THR A 133 -5.43 8.95 -3.38
N LEU A 134 -5.44 9.72 -2.30
CA LEU A 134 -4.33 9.80 -1.34
C LEU A 134 -4.02 8.43 -0.73
N ASN A 135 -5.04 7.70 -0.26
CA ASN A 135 -4.85 6.37 0.33
C ASN A 135 -4.26 5.36 -0.69
N ARG A 136 -4.64 5.47 -1.97
CA ARG A 136 -4.09 4.62 -3.04
C ARG A 136 -2.62 4.94 -3.31
N LEU A 137 -2.24 6.22 -3.32
CA LEU A 137 -0.85 6.65 -3.48
C LEU A 137 0.04 6.23 -2.30
N GLU A 138 -0.44 6.38 -1.07
CA GLU A 138 0.29 5.95 0.14
C GLU A 138 0.52 4.43 0.20
N SER A 139 -0.35 3.66 -0.46
CA SER A 139 -0.29 2.20 -0.41
C SER A 139 0.81 1.60 -1.31
N ASN A 140 1.47 2.40 -2.17
CA ASN A 140 2.42 1.93 -3.21
C ASN A 140 1.87 0.71 -3.98
N GLU A 141 0.57 0.71 -4.24
CA GLU A 141 -0.12 -0.40 -4.86
C GLU A 141 0.07 -0.34 -6.38
N ASP A 142 0.46 -1.47 -6.98
CA ASP A 142 0.39 -1.83 -8.40
C ASP A 142 0.30 -0.64 -9.37
N LEU A 143 1.35 0.19 -9.39
CA LEU A 143 1.57 1.10 -10.51
C LEU A 143 1.90 0.23 -11.72
N VAL A 144 0.85 -0.22 -12.41
CA VAL A 144 0.97 -0.90 -13.68
C VAL A 144 1.63 0.08 -14.63
N THR A 145 2.90 -0.16 -14.92
CA THR A 145 3.66 0.63 -15.85
C THR A 145 3.56 -0.06 -17.20
N GLU A 146 2.99 0.63 -18.19
CA GLU A 146 2.87 0.15 -19.56
C GLU A 146 3.48 1.16 -20.53
N GLU A 147 3.97 0.69 -21.68
CA GLU A 147 4.39 1.59 -22.75
C GLU A 147 3.15 2.25 -23.36
N LEU A 148 3.11 3.59 -23.31
CA LEU A 148 1.98 4.39 -23.77
C LEU A 148 2.44 5.35 -24.88
N ASP A 149 1.65 5.45 -25.94
CA ASP A 149 1.80 6.51 -26.94
C ASP A 149 1.23 7.83 -26.39
N LEU A 150 2.13 8.71 -25.96
CA LEU A 150 1.78 10.00 -25.39
C LEU A 150 1.04 10.90 -26.38
N ALA A 151 1.33 10.81 -27.68
CA ALA A 151 0.69 11.64 -28.69
C ALA A 151 -0.78 11.26 -28.84
N LYS A 152 -1.06 9.95 -28.88
CA LYS A 152 -2.44 9.44 -28.97
C LYS A 152 -3.26 9.78 -27.72
N LEU A 153 -2.67 9.64 -26.52
CA LEU A 153 -3.34 10.04 -25.28
C LEU A 153 -3.70 11.53 -25.29
N LEU A 154 -2.77 12.38 -25.71
CA LEU A 154 -3.00 13.82 -25.79
C LEU A 154 -4.09 14.16 -26.81
N GLU A 155 -4.14 13.45 -27.93
CA GLU A 155 -5.18 13.64 -28.96
C GLU A 155 -6.58 13.31 -28.40
N ASP A 156 -6.72 12.20 -27.67
CA ASP A 156 -7.97 11.81 -27.01
C ASP A 156 -8.41 12.87 -25.98
N VAL A 157 -7.47 13.37 -25.15
CA VAL A 157 -7.76 14.40 -24.13
C VAL A 157 -8.13 15.74 -24.75
N VAL A 158 -7.44 16.16 -25.81
CA VAL A 158 -7.77 17.41 -26.53
C VAL A 158 -9.15 17.32 -27.16
N HIS A 159 -9.49 16.16 -27.75
CA HIS A 159 -10.81 15.95 -28.34
C HIS A 159 -11.94 16.07 -27.29
N ASP A 160 -11.76 15.47 -26.12
CA ASP A 160 -12.73 15.59 -25.01
C ASP A 160 -12.82 17.05 -24.50
N ALA A 161 -11.69 17.72 -24.35
CA ALA A 161 -11.64 19.12 -23.92
C ALA A 161 -12.30 20.09 -24.92
N ASP A 162 -12.10 19.86 -26.23
CA ASP A 162 -12.75 20.64 -27.29
C ASP A 162 -14.26 20.41 -27.31
N PHE A 163 -14.71 19.19 -27.05
CA PHE A 163 -16.14 18.88 -26.92
C PHE A 163 -16.79 19.64 -25.76
N GLU A 164 -16.17 19.64 -24.58
CA GLU A 164 -16.64 20.42 -23.43
C GLU A 164 -16.55 21.94 -23.68
N ALA A 165 -15.47 22.42 -24.30
CA ALA A 165 -15.31 23.83 -24.61
C ALA A 165 -16.38 24.33 -25.58
N ALA A 166 -16.69 23.54 -26.62
CA ALA A 166 -17.77 23.83 -27.57
C ALA A 166 -19.15 23.90 -26.88
N SER A 167 -19.39 23.06 -25.88
CA SER A 167 -20.63 23.10 -25.08
C SER A 167 -20.75 24.35 -24.19
N CYS A 168 -19.64 25.07 -23.99
CA CYS A 168 -19.53 26.29 -23.20
C CYS A 168 -19.19 27.55 -24.02
N GLU A 169 -19.29 27.51 -25.36
CA GLU A 169 -18.89 28.59 -26.29
C GLU A 169 -17.44 29.07 -26.12
N ARG A 170 -16.51 28.18 -25.76
CA ARG A 170 -15.07 28.45 -25.65
C ARG A 170 -14.28 27.56 -26.60
N THR A 171 -13.05 27.94 -26.88
CA THR A 171 -12.14 27.19 -27.76
C THR A 171 -10.84 26.93 -27.01
N VAL A 172 -10.33 25.70 -27.07
CA VAL A 172 -9.03 25.35 -26.49
C VAL A 172 -7.97 25.58 -27.57
N THR A 173 -6.94 26.38 -27.26
CA THR A 173 -5.81 26.70 -28.16
C THR A 173 -4.49 26.33 -27.53
#